data_AF-A0A9W9G9H0-F1
#
_entry.id   AF-A0A9W9G9H0-F1
#
_cell.length_a   1.000
_cell.length_b   1.000
_cell.length_c   1.000
_cell.angle_alpha   90.00
_cell.angle_beta   90.00
_cell.angle_gamma   90.00
#
_symmetry.space_group_name_H-M   'P 1'
#
loop_
_entity.id
_entity.type
_entity.pdbx_description
1 polymer ?
#
loop_
_entity_poly.entity_id
_entity_poly.type
_entity_poly.pdbx_seq_one_letter_code
_entity_poly.pdbx_strand_id
1 'polypeptide(L)'
;MENHHTQPIELFAPTEFLAPTTREMYEFQQEVVQELQKLGCLWAEAIARINYVWGDADPAEEYYEIVYHEFPEYWAHGMYYEGYAPYWEEHVDRSTWEVKEAPPRDSVCWTVKDSESQIGQSVDVLKAPFEE
;
A
#
# COMPACT_ATOMS: atom_id res chain seq x y z
N MET A 1 26.37 12.26 30.68
CA MET A 1 25.03 12.75 30.30
C MET A 1 25.14 13.09 28.84
N GLU A 2 24.89 12.10 27.98
CA GLU A 2 24.93 12.31 26.54
C GLU A 2 23.69 13.12 26.16
N ASN A 3 23.92 14.32 25.62
CA ASN A 3 22.87 15.11 25.00
C ASN A 3 22.42 14.34 23.76
N HIS A 4 21.33 13.60 23.85
CA HIS A 4 20.61 13.15 22.67
C HIS A 4 20.15 14.41 21.94
N HIS A 5 20.93 14.80 20.94
CA HIS A 5 20.53 15.79 19.94
C HIS A 5 19.42 15.12 19.14
N THR A 6 18.18 15.19 19.64
CA THR A 6 17.01 14.78 18.88
C THR A 6 16.88 15.79 17.77
N GLN A 7 17.42 15.45 16.59
CA GLN A 7 17.16 16.21 15.38
C GLN A 7 15.64 16.27 15.20
N PRO A 8 15.07 17.44 14.85
CA PRO A 8 13.65 17.53 14.58
C PRO A 8 13.29 16.57 13.45
N ILE A 9 12.26 15.74 13.67
CA ILE A 9 11.74 14.83 12.66
C ILE A 9 11.11 15.69 11.55
N GLU A 10 11.66 15.60 10.33
CA GLU A 10 11.10 16.29 9.18
C GLU A 10 9.91 15.50 8.63
N LEU A 11 8.71 16.03 8.87
CA LEU A 11 7.48 15.52 8.31
C LEU A 11 7.12 16.28 7.04
N PHE A 12 6.54 15.57 6.07
CA PHE A 12 5.92 16.16 4.90
C PHE A 12 4.57 15.48 4.61
N ALA A 13 3.73 16.17 3.85
CA ALA A 13 2.43 15.65 3.42
C ALA A 13 2.49 15.29 1.93
N PRO A 14 2.69 14.02 1.56
CA PRO A 14 2.55 13.58 0.18
C PRO A 14 1.10 13.77 -0.28
N THR A 15 0.88 13.80 -1.60
CA THR A 15 -0.47 13.96 -2.14
C THR A 15 -1.32 12.69 -2.02
N GLU A 16 -0.65 11.55 -1.93
CA GLU A 16 -1.24 10.22 -1.94
C GLU A 16 -1.69 9.76 -0.55
N PHE A 17 -0.90 10.05 0.49
CA PHE A 17 -1.21 9.61 1.85
C PHE A 17 -1.78 10.75 2.70
N LEU A 18 -2.87 10.47 3.42
CA LEU A 18 -3.57 11.47 4.25
C LEU A 18 -2.73 11.91 5.46
N ALA A 19 -2.03 10.96 6.09
CA ALA A 19 -1.20 11.26 7.25
C ALA A 19 0.13 11.91 6.84
N PRO A 20 0.53 13.02 7.49
CA PRO A 20 1.90 13.51 7.40
C PRO A 20 2.89 12.41 7.78
N THR A 21 3.99 12.32 7.05
CA THR A 21 4.91 11.19 7.11
C THR A 21 6.36 11.64 7.05
N THR A 22 7.26 10.80 7.56
CA THR A 22 8.71 10.96 7.34
C THR A 22 9.09 10.37 5.99
N ARG A 23 10.33 10.61 5.54
CA ARG A 23 10.83 9.97 4.31
C ARG A 23 10.83 8.44 4.42
N GLU A 24 11.24 7.92 5.56
CA GLU A 24 11.32 6.48 5.82
C GLU A 24 9.93 5.82 5.84
N MET A 25 8.96 6.43 6.53
CA MET A 25 7.59 5.92 6.52
C MET A 25 6.94 6.05 5.14
N TYR A 26 7.25 7.09 4.38
CA TYR A 26 6.79 7.18 2.99
C TYR A 26 7.31 6.00 2.15
N GLU A 27 8.59 5.65 2.27
CA GLU A 27 9.16 4.49 1.58
C GLU A 27 8.50 3.18 2.03
N PHE A 28 8.28 3.02 3.34
CA PHE A 28 7.57 1.87 3.89
C PHE A 28 6.12 1.78 3.39
N GLN A 29 5.37 2.88 3.37
CA GLN A 29 4.02 2.95 2.81
C GLN A 29 4.01 2.54 1.33
N GLN A 30 5.02 2.95 0.56
CA GLN A 30 5.16 2.55 -0.85
C GLN A 30 5.45 1.05 -1.01
N GLU A 31 6.24 0.46 -0.11
CA GLU A 31 6.44 -1.00 -0.08
C GLU A 31 5.15 -1.74 0.25
N VAL A 32 4.37 -1.27 1.22
CA VAL A 32 3.05 -1.84 1.55
C VAL A 32 2.09 -1.75 0.37
N VAL A 33 2.11 -0.65 -0.39
CA VAL A 33 1.32 -0.55 -1.63
C VAL A 33 1.72 -1.66 -2.62
N GLN A 34 3.01 -1.91 -2.82
CA GLN A 34 3.48 -2.95 -3.72
C GLN A 34 3.02 -4.35 -3.28
N GLU A 35 3.07 -4.64 -1.97
CA GLU A 35 2.56 -5.90 -1.43
C GLU A 35 1.05 -6.04 -1.63
N LEU A 36 0.27 -4.97 -1.40
CA LEU A 36 -1.17 -4.96 -1.69
C LEU A 36 -1.47 -5.21 -3.17
N GLN A 37 -0.66 -4.67 -4.08
CA GLN A 37 -0.82 -4.92 -5.52
C GLN A 37 -0.54 -6.39 -5.88
N LYS A 38 0.44 -7.04 -5.23
CA LYS A 38 0.69 -8.48 -5.41
C LYS A 38 -0.50 -9.34 -4.94
N LEU A 39 -1.25 -8.87 -3.95
CA LEU A 39 -2.48 -9.52 -3.49
C LEU A 39 -3.69 -9.28 -4.42
N GLY A 40 -3.60 -8.30 -5.34
CA GLY A 40 -4.61 -8.03 -6.37
C GLY A 40 -5.27 -6.66 -6.29
N CYS A 41 -4.83 -5.76 -5.40
CA CYS A 41 -5.31 -4.38 -5.39
C CYS A 41 -4.88 -3.60 -6.62
N LEU A 42 -5.75 -2.72 -7.11
CA LEU A 42 -5.32 -1.61 -7.97
C LEU A 42 -4.51 -0.60 -7.15
N TRP A 43 -3.71 0.21 -7.83
CA TRP A 43 -2.86 1.22 -7.20
C TRP A 43 -3.66 2.17 -6.30
N ALA A 44 -4.78 2.71 -6.81
CA ALA A 44 -5.60 3.63 -6.04
C ALA A 44 -6.28 2.95 -4.84
N GLU A 45 -6.65 1.68 -4.97
CA GLU A 45 -7.24 0.92 -3.87
C GLU A 45 -6.21 0.62 -2.77
N ALA A 46 -4.98 0.27 -3.15
CA ALA A 46 -3.92 0.04 -2.18
C ALA A 46 -3.63 1.29 -1.34
N ILE A 47 -3.52 2.46 -1.98
CA ILE A 47 -3.38 3.74 -1.28
C ILE A 47 -4.62 4.04 -0.42
N ALA A 48 -5.83 3.80 -0.93
CA ALA A 48 -7.05 4.03 -0.16
C ALA A 48 -7.11 3.14 1.09
N ARG A 49 -6.71 1.88 1.01
CA ARG A 49 -6.64 0.96 2.15
C ARG A 49 -5.65 1.45 3.20
N ILE A 50 -4.47 1.91 2.78
CA ILE A 50 -3.49 2.54 3.68
C ILE A 50 -4.09 3.78 4.36
N ASN A 51 -4.70 4.68 3.59
CA ASN A 51 -5.33 5.88 4.12
C ASN A 51 -6.48 5.59 5.08
N TYR A 52 -7.21 4.51 4.86
CA TYR A 52 -8.29 4.10 5.75
C TYR A 52 -7.78 3.59 7.09
N VAL A 53 -6.60 2.95 7.12
CA VAL A 53 -6.01 2.40 8.35
C VAL A 53 -5.12 3.40 9.08
N TRP A 54 -4.38 4.23 8.33
CA TRP A 54 -3.35 5.12 8.86
C TRP A 54 -3.65 6.61 8.69
N GLY A 55 -4.72 7.00 7.99
CA GLY A 55 -4.95 8.40 7.61
C GLY A 55 -5.12 9.37 8.78
N ASP A 56 -5.54 8.87 9.94
CA ASP A 56 -5.69 9.64 11.17
C ASP A 56 -4.56 9.37 12.19
N ALA A 57 -3.53 8.59 11.82
CA ALA A 57 -2.43 8.29 12.72
C ALA A 57 -1.52 9.52 12.91
N ASP A 58 -1.22 9.85 14.16
CA ASP A 58 -0.26 10.89 14.49
C ASP A 58 1.18 10.33 14.38
N PRO A 59 2.05 10.89 13.53
CA PRO A 59 3.44 10.49 13.42
C PRO A 59 4.29 10.66 14.70
N ALA A 60 3.79 11.39 15.69
CA ALA A 60 4.42 11.54 17.00
C ALA A 60 3.97 10.50 18.04
N GLU A 61 3.00 9.64 17.73
CA GLU A 61 2.50 8.61 18.65
C GLU A 61 3.26 7.28 18.54
N GLU A 62 3.24 6.51 19.65
CA GLU A 62 3.86 5.18 19.83
C GLU A 62 3.46 4.16 18.74
N TYR A 63 2.38 4.44 18.01
CA TYR A 63 1.94 3.68 16.83
C TYR A 63 3.03 3.55 15.76
N TYR A 64 3.89 4.57 15.59
CA TYR A 64 5.00 4.50 14.64
C TYR A 64 6.06 3.49 15.04
N GLU A 65 6.22 3.17 16.34
CA GLU A 65 7.16 2.11 16.73
C GLU A 65 6.67 0.78 16.16
N ILE A 66 5.41 0.38 16.37
CA ILE A 66 4.89 -0.91 15.90
C ILE A 66 4.92 -1.02 14.37
N VAL A 67 4.62 0.06 13.65
CA VAL A 67 4.68 0.08 12.18
C VAL A 67 6.06 -0.36 11.67
N TYR A 68 7.14 0.11 12.30
CA TYR A 68 8.51 -0.26 11.92
C TYR A 68 9.01 -1.61 12.47
N HIS A 69 8.26 -2.26 13.36
CA HIS A 69 8.63 -3.60 13.86
C HIS A 69 8.10 -4.73 12.98
N GLU A 70 7.19 -4.42 12.05
CA GLU A 70 6.56 -5.40 11.17
C GLU A 70 6.93 -5.16 9.71
N PHE A 71 6.90 -6.23 8.91
CA PHE A 71 7.22 -6.15 7.48
C PHE A 71 6.05 -5.57 6.66
N PRO A 72 6.30 -5.00 5.47
CA PRO A 72 5.25 -4.53 4.58
C PRO A 72 4.18 -5.58 4.28
N GLU A 73 4.56 -6.85 4.16
CA GLU A 73 3.67 -7.99 3.93
C GLU A 73 2.67 -8.19 5.06
N TYR A 74 3.11 -8.02 6.32
CA TYR A 74 2.22 -8.12 7.49
C TYR A 74 1.07 -7.11 7.39
N TRP A 75 1.41 -5.86 7.09
CA TRP A 75 0.42 -4.80 6.95
C TRP A 75 -0.47 -5.00 5.73
N ALA A 76 0.10 -5.38 4.57
CA ALA A 76 -0.67 -5.64 3.37
C ALA A 76 -1.70 -6.76 3.58
N HIS A 77 -1.31 -7.88 4.20
CA HIS A 77 -2.22 -8.96 4.54
C HIS A 77 -3.31 -8.52 5.52
N GLY A 78 -2.94 -7.77 6.56
CA GLY A 78 -3.89 -7.20 7.52
C GLY A 78 -4.87 -6.19 6.90
N MET A 79 -4.47 -5.46 5.87
CA MET A 79 -5.31 -4.50 5.14
C MET A 79 -6.17 -5.15 4.04
N TYR A 80 -5.75 -6.31 3.52
CA TYR A 80 -6.40 -6.98 2.39
C TYR A 80 -7.38 -8.07 2.80
N TYR A 81 -7.07 -8.87 3.83
CA TYR A 81 -7.91 -9.98 4.26
C TYR A 81 -8.67 -9.68 5.54
N GLU A 82 -9.86 -10.28 5.67
CA GLU A 82 -10.66 -10.26 6.89
C GLU A 82 -10.05 -11.12 7.99
N GLY A 83 -10.15 -10.62 9.23
CA GLY A 83 -9.63 -11.31 10.39
C GLY A 83 -8.11 -11.54 10.36
N TYR A 84 -7.70 -12.72 10.82
CA TYR A 84 -6.29 -13.09 10.94
C TYR A 84 -5.83 -13.90 9.72
N ALA A 85 -4.81 -13.40 9.02
CA ALA A 85 -4.23 -14.01 7.83
C ALA A 85 -2.76 -14.40 8.09
N PRO A 86 -2.47 -15.66 8.49
CA PRO A 86 -1.11 -16.12 8.78
C PRO A 86 -0.31 -16.34 7.49
N TYR A 87 0.10 -15.27 6.82
CA TYR A 87 0.77 -15.28 5.52
C TYR A 87 2.12 -16.01 5.50
N TRP A 88 2.79 -16.09 6.65
CA TRP A 88 4.06 -16.79 6.82
C TRP A 88 3.90 -18.32 6.93
N GLU A 89 2.69 -18.83 7.12
CA GLU A 89 2.45 -20.27 7.16
C GLU A 89 2.39 -20.85 5.74
N GLU A 90 3.36 -21.70 5.40
CA GLU A 90 3.49 -22.30 4.06
C GLU A 90 2.30 -23.20 3.70
N HIS A 91 1.72 -23.87 4.70
CA HIS A 91 0.69 -24.89 4.49
C HIS A 91 -0.72 -24.44 4.87
N VAL A 92 -0.92 -23.15 5.17
CA VAL A 92 -2.27 -22.64 5.47
C VAL A 92 -3.13 -22.68 4.20
N ASP A 93 -4.39 -23.10 4.36
CA ASP A 93 -5.37 -23.05 3.27
C ASP A 93 -5.86 -21.61 3.06
N ARG A 94 -5.19 -20.89 2.16
CA ARG A 94 -5.52 -19.51 1.79
C ARG A 94 -6.82 -19.38 1.01
N SER A 95 -7.41 -20.48 0.50
CA SER A 95 -8.67 -20.42 -0.24
C SER A 95 -9.86 -20.04 0.64
N THR A 96 -9.69 -20.15 1.95
CA THR A 96 -10.70 -19.80 2.96
C THR A 96 -10.62 -18.33 3.39
N TRP A 97 -9.63 -17.59 2.92
CA TRP A 97 -9.43 -16.20 3.34
C TRP A 97 -10.37 -15.28 2.58
N GLU A 98 -11.12 -14.48 3.33
CA GLU A 98 -12.06 -13.53 2.77
C GLU A 98 -11.36 -12.19 2.55
N VAL A 99 -11.56 -11.59 1.38
CA VAL A 99 -11.00 -10.27 1.06
C VAL A 99 -11.86 -9.21 1.73
N LYS A 100 -11.20 -8.28 2.43
CA LYS A 100 -11.81 -7.08 3.01
C LYS A 100 -12.45 -6.24 1.91
N GLU A 101 -13.66 -5.75 2.17
CA GLU A 101 -14.26 -4.71 1.35
C GLU A 101 -13.32 -3.50 1.25
N ALA A 102 -13.21 -2.93 0.05
CA ALA A 102 -12.42 -1.72 -0.14
C ALA A 102 -13.04 -0.55 0.63
N PRO A 103 -12.25 0.49 0.99
CA PRO A 103 -12.80 1.69 1.62
C PRO A 103 -13.93 2.30 0.77
N PRO A 104 -14.99 2.88 1.39
CA PRO A 104 -16.11 3.48 0.65
C PRO A 104 -15.62 4.46 -0.42
N ARG A 105 -16.12 4.33 -1.67
CA ARG A 105 -15.61 5.10 -2.83
C ARG A 105 -15.83 6.61 -2.74
N ASP A 106 -16.76 7.04 -1.91
CA ASP A 106 -17.06 8.44 -1.59
C ASP A 106 -16.28 8.97 -0.38
N SER A 107 -15.44 8.14 0.26
CA SER A 107 -14.58 8.56 1.36
C SER A 107 -13.37 9.38 0.89
N VAL A 108 -12.80 10.14 1.82
CA VAL A 108 -11.59 10.95 1.61
C VAL A 108 -10.33 10.10 1.38
N CYS A 109 -10.39 8.78 1.61
CA CYS A 109 -9.24 7.89 1.49
C CYS A 109 -8.77 7.71 0.02
N TRP A 110 -9.65 7.98 -0.95
CA TRP A 110 -9.36 7.89 -2.39
C TRP A 110 -8.71 9.18 -2.92
N THR A 111 -7.43 9.36 -2.60
CA THR A 111 -6.63 10.54 -2.95
C THR A 111 -6.06 10.51 -4.37
N VAL A 112 -5.91 9.31 -4.94
CA VAL A 112 -5.40 9.11 -6.30
C VAL A 112 -6.45 8.43 -7.19
N LYS A 113 -6.29 8.58 -8.50
CA LYS A 113 -7.10 7.87 -9.50
C LYS A 113 -6.28 6.73 -10.09
N ASP A 114 -6.93 5.60 -10.37
CA ASP A 114 -6.34 4.60 -11.25
C ASP A 114 -6.20 5.22 -12.64
N SER A 115 -4.97 5.23 -13.18
CA SER A 115 -4.77 5.62 -14.58
C SER A 115 -5.27 4.49 -15.48
N GLU A 116 -6.22 4.79 -16.38
CA GLU A 116 -6.79 3.85 -17.36
C GLU A 116 -5.79 3.39 -18.44
N SER A 117 -4.54 3.10 -18.12
CA SER A 117 -3.54 2.82 -19.16
C SER A 117 -2.39 1.94 -18.71
N GLN A 118 -2.70 0.66 -18.46
CA GLN A 118 -1.73 -0.44 -18.66
C GLN A 118 -2.37 -1.75 -19.15
N ILE A 119 -3.60 -1.70 -19.69
CA ILE A 119 -4.22 -2.79 -20.43
C ILE A 119 -4.29 -2.37 -21.90
N GLY A 120 -3.15 -2.37 -22.61
CA GLY A 120 -3.15 -1.94 -24.00
C GLY A 120 -1.80 -1.55 -24.59
N GLN A 121 -0.71 -2.28 -24.32
CA GLN A 121 0.31 -2.39 -25.36
C GLN A 121 -0.17 -3.43 -26.37
N SER A 122 -0.87 -2.94 -27.39
CA SER A 122 -1.01 -3.58 -28.69
C SER A 122 0.38 -4.07 -29.11
N VAL A 123 0.57 -5.39 -29.12
CA VAL A 123 1.57 -5.98 -29.99
C VAL A 123 1.07 -5.76 -31.41
N ASP A 124 1.51 -4.67 -32.02
CA ASP A 124 1.40 -4.49 -33.46
C ASP A 124 2.18 -5.63 -34.11
N VAL A 125 1.45 -6.71 -34.43
CA VAL A 125 1.91 -7.75 -35.33
C VAL A 125 2.14 -7.06 -36.67
N LEU A 126 3.40 -6.70 -36.92
CA LEU A 126 3.87 -6.29 -38.24
C LEU A 126 3.57 -7.43 -39.22
N LYS A 127 2.43 -7.33 -39.89
CA LYS A 127 2.12 -8.11 -41.10
C LYS A 127 3.05 -7.59 -42.18
N ALA A 128 4.16 -8.30 -42.42
CA ALA A 128 4.96 -8.10 -43.62
C ALA A 128 4.15 -8.56 -44.84
N PRO A 129 4.11 -7.79 -45.95
CA PRO A 129 3.60 -8.26 -47.22
C PRO A 129 4.77 -8.75 -48.09
N PHE A 130 4.67 -9.95 -48.64
CA PHE A 130 5.34 -10.38 -49.88
C PHE A 130 4.64 -11.69 -50.27
N GLU A 131 3.61 -11.65 -51.13
CA GLU A 131 3.66 -11.72 -52.61
C GLU A 131 4.31 -13.01 -53.16
N GLU A 132 3.61 -13.60 -54.14
CA GLU A 132 3.68 -14.96 -54.70
C GLU A 132 5.06 -15.50 -55.13
#